data_AF-A0A955XWB9-F1
#
_entry.id   AF-A0A955XWB9-F1
#
_cell.length_a   1.000
_cell.length_b   1.000
_cell.length_c   1.000
_cell.angle_alpha   90.00
_cell.angle_beta   90.00
_cell.angle_gamma   90.00
#
_symmetry.space_group_name_H-M   'P 1'
#
loop_
_entity.id
_entity.type
_entity.pdbx_description
1 polymer ?
#
loop_
_entity_poly.entity_id
_entity_poly.type
_entity_poly.pdbx_seq_one_letter_code
_entity_poly.pdbx_strand_id
1 'polypeptide(L)'
;NLVQECLGQMLVEEGVLSDEQCRQSLGDMKQEGKQQGEILVEKGLLDAAELPFALQRQFRNKLVELFTWERGSFKYKDCAIPAAYHGGPSSHPAQLLFDSITEAAPTERAKRRLAGFENREVLAMADYFGSDDLALTPAAESVLSCPAGATLGSVVRHSDAVAVAAYALVALGAITFAR
;
A
#
# COMPACT_ATOMS: atom_id res chain seq x y z
N ASN A 1 3.67 -13.69 12.53
CA ASN A 1 2.66 -13.65 11.45
C ASN A 1 1.45 -14.41 11.90
N LEU A 2 0.29 -13.75 11.88
CA LEU A 2 -0.99 -14.45 11.99
C LEU A 2 -1.10 -15.42 10.79
N VAL A 3 -1.68 -16.60 10.99
CA VAL A 3 -1.75 -17.67 9.98
C VAL A 3 -2.50 -17.21 8.72
N GLN A 4 -3.43 -16.26 8.87
CA GLN A 4 -4.21 -15.66 7.79
C GLN A 4 -3.39 -14.74 6.88
N GLU A 5 -2.18 -14.34 7.29
CA GLU A 5 -1.31 -13.48 6.50
C GLU A 5 -0.18 -14.24 5.76
N CYS A 6 -0.24 -15.58 5.77
CA CYS A 6 0.78 -16.43 5.16
C CYS A 6 0.59 -16.51 3.63
N LEU A 7 1.69 -16.73 2.90
CA LEU A 7 1.69 -16.83 1.43
C LEU A 7 0.71 -17.91 0.96
N GLY A 8 0.69 -19.06 1.65
CA GLY A 8 -0.21 -20.15 1.30
C GLY A 8 -1.69 -19.81 1.43
N GLN A 9 -2.09 -18.94 2.36
CA GLN A 9 -3.51 -18.57 2.52
C GLN A 9 -3.99 -17.72 1.32
N MET A 10 -3.19 -16.74 0.92
CA MET A 10 -3.46 -15.93 -0.27
C MET A 10 -3.55 -16.82 -1.53
N LEU A 11 -2.66 -17.81 -1.66
CA LEU A 11 -2.69 -18.74 -2.80
C LEU A 11 -3.90 -19.70 -2.76
N VAL A 12 -4.47 -19.99 -1.59
CA VAL A 12 -5.75 -20.73 -1.47
C VAL A 12 -6.90 -19.86 -1.96
N GLU A 13 -6.95 -18.59 -1.56
CA GLU A 13 -7.96 -17.63 -1.99
C GLU A 13 -7.92 -17.39 -3.51
N GLU A 14 -6.73 -17.41 -4.11
CA GLU A 14 -6.52 -17.33 -5.56
C GLU A 14 -6.82 -18.65 -6.31
N GLY A 15 -7.11 -19.74 -5.59
CA GLY A 15 -7.39 -21.07 -6.16
C GLY A 15 -6.15 -21.81 -6.68
N VAL A 16 -4.94 -21.33 -6.37
CA VAL A 16 -3.66 -21.97 -6.73
C VAL A 16 -3.37 -23.17 -5.83
N LEU A 17 -3.75 -23.08 -4.55
CA LEU A 17 -3.60 -24.15 -3.56
C LEU A 17 -4.96 -24.59 -3.01
N SER A 18 -5.04 -25.85 -2.59
CA SER A 18 -6.09 -26.31 -1.67
C SER A 18 -5.73 -26.00 -0.22
N ASP A 19 -6.74 -25.91 0.66
CA ASP A 19 -6.56 -25.79 2.12
C ASP A 19 -5.62 -26.86 2.68
N GLU A 20 -5.68 -28.08 2.13
CA GLU A 20 -4.83 -29.20 2.55
C GLU A 20 -3.36 -28.96 2.18
N GLN A 21 -3.08 -28.56 0.94
CA GLN A 21 -1.73 -28.22 0.49
C GLN A 21 -1.15 -27.05 1.31
N CYS A 22 -1.96 -26.03 1.59
CA CYS A 22 -1.56 -24.91 2.45
C CYS A 22 -1.20 -25.39 3.86
N ARG A 23 -2.06 -26.19 4.50
CA ARG A 23 -1.81 -26.71 5.85
C ARG A 23 -0.57 -27.59 5.93
N GLN A 24 -0.35 -28.44 4.93
CA GLN A 24 0.85 -29.27 4.83
C GLN A 24 2.11 -28.41 4.71
N SER A 25 2.14 -27.44 3.78
CA SER A 25 3.29 -26.55 3.61
C SER A 25 3.66 -25.77 4.88
N LEU A 26 2.65 -25.37 5.68
CA LEU A 26 2.88 -24.71 6.98
C LEU A 26 3.45 -25.67 8.04
N GLY A 27 3.07 -26.95 7.99
CA GLY A 27 3.64 -27.99 8.84
C GLY A 27 5.12 -28.19 8.56
N ASP A 28 5.46 -28.36 7.28
CA ASP A 28 6.84 -28.58 6.83
C ASP A 28 7.71 -27.35 7.11
N MET A 29 7.16 -26.14 6.97
CA MET A 29 7.86 -24.89 7.28
C MET A 29 8.37 -24.88 8.72
N LYS A 30 7.53 -25.33 9.66
CA LYS A 30 7.90 -25.40 11.08
C LYS A 30 8.87 -26.54 11.36
N GLN A 31 8.74 -27.67 10.65
CA GLN A 31 9.57 -28.85 10.85
C GLN A 31 10.98 -28.66 10.28
N GLU A 32 11.10 -28.05 9.10
CA GLU A 32 12.36 -27.89 8.37
C GLU A 32 13.05 -26.55 8.67
N GLY A 33 12.34 -25.57 9.25
CA GLY A 33 12.88 -24.24 9.50
C GLY A 33 13.12 -23.40 8.24
N LYS A 34 12.50 -23.79 7.12
CA LYS A 34 12.54 -23.10 5.82
C LYS A 34 11.44 -22.05 5.70
N GLN A 35 11.48 -21.25 4.64
CA GLN A 35 10.35 -20.37 4.29
C GLN A 35 9.23 -21.17 3.61
N GLN A 36 7.97 -20.79 3.83
CA GLN A 36 6.83 -21.48 3.19
C GLN A 36 6.94 -21.45 1.66
N GLY A 37 7.39 -20.34 1.08
CA GLY A 37 7.58 -20.21 -0.38
C GLY A 37 8.58 -21.21 -0.95
N GLU A 38 9.69 -21.47 -0.24
CA GLU A 38 10.68 -22.48 -0.63
C GLU A 38 10.05 -23.87 -0.66
N ILE A 39 9.28 -24.21 0.37
CA ILE A 39 8.59 -25.51 0.46
C ILE A 39 7.55 -25.67 -0.64
N LEU A 40 6.80 -24.62 -0.96
CA LEU A 40 5.82 -24.66 -2.06
C LEU A 40 6.50 -24.95 -3.40
N VAL A 41 7.68 -24.36 -3.64
CA VAL A 41 8.49 -24.62 -4.84
C VAL A 41 9.06 -26.04 -4.83
N GLU A 42 9.66 -26.48 -3.73
CA GLU A 42 10.23 -27.83 -3.59
C GLU A 42 9.18 -28.94 -3.81
N LYS A 43 7.93 -28.68 -3.40
CA LYS A 43 6.80 -29.60 -3.59
C LYS A 43 6.14 -29.51 -4.97
N GLY A 44 6.60 -28.62 -5.85
CA GLY A 44 5.99 -28.39 -7.16
C GLY A 44 4.58 -27.79 -7.09
N LEU A 45 4.24 -27.14 -5.98
CA LEU A 45 2.95 -26.48 -5.75
C LEU A 45 2.93 -25.03 -6.24
N LEU A 46 4.11 -24.45 -6.48
CA LEU A 46 4.32 -23.11 -7.03
C LEU A 46 5.58 -23.13 -7.90
N ASP A 47 5.57 -22.50 -9.07
CA ASP A 47 6.79 -22.37 -9.86
C ASP A 47 7.78 -21.42 -9.16
N ALA A 48 9.08 -21.74 -9.20
CA ALA A 48 10.14 -20.86 -8.73
C ALA A 48 10.09 -19.48 -9.41
N ALA A 49 9.70 -19.43 -10.68
CA ALA A 49 9.51 -18.18 -11.42
C ALA A 49 8.29 -17.37 -10.94
N GLU A 50 7.28 -18.02 -10.36
CA GLU A 50 6.05 -17.38 -9.87
C GLU A 50 6.18 -16.87 -8.43
N LEU A 51 7.08 -17.46 -7.63
CA LEU A 51 7.28 -17.10 -6.23
C LEU A 51 7.52 -15.59 -6.00
N PRO A 52 8.39 -14.90 -6.76
CA PRO A 52 8.58 -13.45 -6.58
C PRO A 52 7.29 -12.65 -6.79
N PHE A 53 6.48 -13.02 -7.80
CA PHE A 53 5.21 -12.34 -8.07
C PHE A 53 4.18 -12.60 -6.97
N ALA A 54 4.11 -13.84 -6.46
CA ALA A 54 3.24 -14.17 -5.34
C ALA A 54 3.63 -13.40 -4.07
N LEU A 55 4.94 -13.27 -3.79
CA LEU A 55 5.44 -12.45 -2.68
C LEU A 55 5.13 -10.96 -2.87
N GLN A 56 5.24 -10.43 -4.08
CA GLN A 56 4.85 -9.04 -4.39
C GLN A 56 3.35 -8.80 -4.17
N ARG A 57 2.49 -9.72 -4.62
CA ARG A 57 1.03 -9.65 -4.36
C ARG A 57 0.73 -9.69 -2.86
N GLN A 58 1.35 -10.63 -2.13
CA GLN A 58 1.20 -10.73 -0.68
C GLN A 58 1.62 -9.44 0.02
N PHE A 59 2.76 -8.87 -0.38
CA PHE A 59 3.23 -7.60 0.16
C PHE A 59 2.24 -6.46 -0.11
N ARG A 60 1.72 -6.34 -1.34
CA ARG A 60 0.71 -5.33 -1.70
C ARG A 60 -0.54 -5.48 -0.84
N ASN A 61 -1.07 -6.69 -0.70
CA ASN A 61 -2.28 -6.94 0.10
C ASN A 61 -2.08 -6.49 1.55
N LYS A 62 -0.95 -6.83 2.16
CA LYS A 62 -0.61 -6.37 3.51
C LYS A 62 -0.47 -4.86 3.58
N LEU A 63 0.19 -4.23 2.60
CA LEU A 63 0.36 -2.78 2.57
C LEU A 63 -0.99 -2.06 2.49
N VAL A 64 -1.88 -2.50 1.62
CA VAL A 64 -3.23 -1.96 1.47
C VAL A 64 -4.04 -2.16 2.75
N GLU A 65 -3.97 -3.36 3.35
CA GLU A 65 -4.64 -3.67 4.61
C GLU A 65 -4.21 -2.72 5.75
N LEU A 66 -2.92 -2.35 5.84
CA LEU A 66 -2.44 -1.39 6.86
C LEU A 66 -3.19 -0.06 6.80
N PHE A 67 -3.62 0.36 5.61
CA PHE A 67 -4.40 1.58 5.45
C PHE A 67 -5.88 1.40 5.83
N THR A 68 -6.35 0.22 6.20
CA THR A 68 -7.67 0.04 6.83
C THR A 68 -7.60 0.26 8.35
N TRP A 69 -6.42 0.14 8.96
CA TRP A 69 -6.27 0.21 10.41
C TRP A 69 -6.46 1.64 10.94
N GLU A 70 -7.16 1.79 12.08
CA GLU A 70 -7.30 3.09 12.73
C GLU A 70 -6.10 3.46 13.60
N ARG A 71 -5.50 2.45 14.25
CA ARG A 71 -4.39 2.59 15.20
C ARG A 71 -3.45 1.40 15.06
N GLY A 72 -2.16 1.66 15.22
CA GLY A 72 -1.13 0.66 15.24
C GLY A 72 0.13 1.17 15.92
N SER A 73 0.97 0.26 16.38
CA SER A 73 2.31 0.56 16.87
C SER A 73 3.32 -0.14 15.97
N PHE A 74 4.40 0.53 15.62
CA PHE A 74 5.50 -0.07 14.88
C PHE A 74 6.78 0.01 15.70
N LYS A 75 7.70 -0.91 15.41
CA LYS A 75 9.07 -0.84 15.88
C LYS A 75 9.97 -1.10 14.68
N TYR A 76 10.87 -0.17 14.40
CA TYR A 76 11.91 -0.41 13.43
C TYR A 76 12.93 -1.40 14.01
N LYS A 77 13.28 -2.40 13.20
CA LYS A 77 14.37 -3.32 13.48
C LYS A 77 15.21 -3.39 12.22
N ASP A 78 16.49 -3.09 12.36
CA ASP A 78 17.44 -3.28 11.29
C ASP A 78 17.51 -4.78 10.94
N CYS A 79 17.25 -5.11 9.69
CA CYS A 79 17.24 -6.49 9.21
C CYS A 79 17.79 -6.57 7.79
N ALA A 80 18.53 -7.65 7.53
CA ALA A 80 18.94 -7.97 6.17
C ALA A 80 17.69 -8.27 5.33
N ILE A 81 17.62 -7.68 4.13
CA ILE A 81 16.57 -7.98 3.16
C ILE A 81 16.84 -9.39 2.59
N PRO A 82 15.93 -10.36 2.77
CA PRO A 82 16.14 -11.72 2.27
C PRO A 82 16.27 -11.73 0.75
N ALA A 83 17.08 -12.65 0.21
CA ALA A 83 17.35 -12.75 -1.22
C ALA A 83 16.08 -12.92 -2.08
N ALA A 84 15.06 -13.59 -1.55
CA ALA A 84 13.74 -13.73 -2.18
C ALA A 84 13.01 -12.39 -2.42
N TYR A 85 13.43 -11.31 -1.75
CA TYR A 85 12.90 -9.94 -1.94
C TYR A 85 13.86 -9.05 -2.74
N HIS A 86 14.99 -9.57 -3.22
CA HIS A 86 15.91 -8.82 -4.08
C HIS A 86 15.22 -8.55 -5.41
N GLY A 87 15.05 -7.26 -5.74
CA GLY A 87 14.22 -6.78 -6.85
C GLY A 87 13.13 -5.80 -6.40
N GLY A 88 12.73 -5.84 -5.12
CA GLY A 88 11.71 -4.94 -4.57
C GLY A 88 10.36 -5.05 -5.27
N PRO A 89 9.36 -4.24 -4.88
CA PRO A 89 8.23 -3.99 -5.75
C PRO A 89 8.72 -3.28 -7.02
N SER A 90 8.15 -3.63 -8.17
CA SER A 90 8.50 -3.02 -9.46
C SER A 90 8.13 -1.53 -9.55
N SER A 91 7.19 -1.08 -8.70
CA SER A 91 6.72 0.29 -8.64
C SER A 91 7.50 1.13 -7.62
N HIS A 92 7.62 2.43 -7.88
CA HIS A 92 8.22 3.40 -6.97
C HIS A 92 7.48 3.41 -5.61
N PRO A 93 8.19 3.53 -4.45
CA PRO A 93 7.56 3.47 -3.13
C PRO A 93 6.42 4.47 -2.93
N ALA A 94 6.55 5.68 -3.50
CA ALA A 94 5.51 6.69 -3.41
C ALA A 94 4.24 6.31 -4.18
N GLN A 95 4.37 5.67 -5.35
CA GLN A 95 3.23 5.17 -6.10
C GLN A 95 2.50 4.10 -5.28
N LEU A 96 3.25 3.17 -4.69
CA LEU A 96 2.66 2.12 -3.85
C LEU A 96 1.88 2.69 -2.67
N LEU A 97 2.45 3.69 -1.98
CA LEU A 97 1.79 4.37 -0.87
C LEU A 97 0.56 5.16 -1.34
N PHE A 98 0.67 5.87 -2.46
CA PHE A 98 -0.43 6.62 -3.06
C PHE A 98 -1.61 5.70 -3.42
N ASP A 99 -1.34 4.63 -4.17
CA ASP A 99 -2.33 3.63 -4.57
C ASP A 99 -2.98 3.00 -3.35
N SER A 100 -2.17 2.58 -2.37
CA SER A 100 -2.68 1.91 -1.17
C SER A 100 -3.57 2.81 -0.31
N ILE A 101 -3.21 4.11 -0.18
CA ILE A 101 -4.04 5.08 0.52
C ILE A 101 -5.34 5.32 -0.24
N THR A 102 -5.26 5.54 -1.56
CA THR A 102 -6.45 5.87 -2.36
C THR A 102 -7.40 4.69 -2.52
N GLU A 103 -6.89 3.46 -2.48
CA GLU A 103 -7.67 2.22 -2.53
C GLU A 103 -8.37 1.89 -1.21
N ALA A 104 -7.68 2.01 -0.07
CA ALA A 104 -8.17 1.43 1.20
C ALA A 104 -8.41 2.41 2.35
N ALA A 105 -7.97 3.68 2.25
CA ALA A 105 -8.16 4.61 3.37
C ALA A 105 -9.64 4.97 3.55
N PRO A 106 -10.21 4.84 4.77
CA PRO A 106 -11.56 5.30 5.03
C PRO A 106 -11.69 6.82 4.82
N THR A 107 -12.72 7.25 4.09
CA THR A 107 -12.97 8.67 3.81
C THR A 107 -13.03 9.51 5.09
N GLU A 108 -13.68 9.01 6.14
CA GLU A 108 -13.79 9.72 7.42
C GLU A 108 -12.43 9.92 8.09
N ARG A 109 -11.47 9.02 7.86
CA ARG A 109 -10.09 9.20 8.32
C ARG A 109 -9.40 10.30 7.52
N ALA A 110 -9.56 10.31 6.20
CA ALA A 110 -9.01 11.37 5.34
C ALA A 110 -9.55 12.74 5.77
N LYS A 111 -10.88 12.89 5.89
CA LYS A 111 -11.53 14.12 6.36
C LYS A 111 -11.03 14.56 7.74
N ARG A 112 -10.91 13.63 8.70
CA ARG A 112 -10.39 13.92 10.04
C ARG A 112 -8.92 14.38 10.03
N ARG A 113 -8.09 13.82 9.14
CA ARG A 113 -6.68 14.21 8.98
C ARG A 113 -6.52 15.56 8.31
N LEU A 114 -7.46 15.93 7.45
CA LEU A 114 -7.53 17.22 6.77
C LEU A 114 -8.25 18.31 7.58
N ALA A 115 -8.91 17.94 8.68
CA ALA A 115 -9.65 18.86 9.51
C ALA A 115 -8.75 19.95 10.11
N GLY A 116 -9.21 21.21 10.05
CA GLY A 116 -8.46 22.40 10.49
C GLY A 116 -7.66 23.09 9.38
N PHE A 117 -7.60 22.51 8.18
CA PHE A 117 -6.94 23.11 7.02
C PHE A 117 -7.94 23.63 5.96
N GLU A 118 -9.25 23.57 6.20
CA GLU A 118 -10.30 23.84 5.22
C GLU A 118 -10.24 25.25 4.63
N ASN A 119 -9.84 26.23 5.45
CA ASN A 119 -9.75 27.64 5.04
C ASN A 119 -8.34 28.02 4.54
N ARG A 120 -7.40 27.09 4.47
CA ARG A 120 -6.04 27.35 4.01
C ARG A 120 -5.90 27.03 2.53
N GLU A 121 -5.08 27.83 1.87
CA GLU A 121 -4.72 27.61 0.47
C GLU A 121 -3.91 26.33 0.31
N VAL A 122 -4.22 25.57 -0.74
CA VAL A 122 -3.47 24.37 -1.14
C VAL A 122 -2.23 24.78 -1.94
N LEU A 123 -1.06 24.30 -1.52
CA LEU A 123 0.22 24.58 -2.17
C LEU A 123 0.83 23.27 -2.66
N ALA A 124 0.98 23.12 -3.98
CA ALA A 124 1.68 21.99 -4.59
C ALA A 124 3.21 22.13 -4.40
N MET A 125 3.87 21.04 -4.04
CA MET A 125 5.33 20.97 -3.91
C MET A 125 5.92 20.42 -5.20
N ALA A 126 6.41 21.33 -6.06
CA ALA A 126 6.87 21.02 -7.42
C ALA A 126 8.02 19.98 -7.49
N ASP A 127 8.81 19.84 -6.42
CA ASP A 127 10.07 19.08 -6.44
C ASP A 127 10.04 17.76 -5.64
N TYR A 128 8.92 17.42 -4.98
CA TYR A 128 8.92 16.31 -4.01
C TYR A 128 8.78 14.93 -4.68
N PHE A 129 8.08 14.88 -5.82
CA PHE A 129 8.09 13.80 -6.79
C PHE A 129 8.15 14.49 -8.14
N GLY A 130 8.93 13.98 -9.11
CA GLY A 130 8.68 14.39 -10.48
C GLY A 130 7.19 14.15 -10.72
N SER A 131 6.42 15.16 -11.12
CA SER A 131 4.99 14.99 -11.39
C SER A 131 4.71 13.88 -12.40
N ASP A 132 5.75 13.49 -13.15
CA ASP A 132 5.77 12.40 -14.13
C ASP A 132 6.01 11.01 -13.51
N ASP A 133 6.41 10.92 -12.23
CA ASP A 133 6.74 9.66 -11.55
C ASP A 133 5.54 9.01 -10.85
N LEU A 134 4.44 9.75 -10.67
CA LEU A 134 3.20 9.24 -10.10
C LEU A 134 2.12 9.12 -11.17
N ALA A 135 1.59 7.92 -11.35
CA ALA A 135 0.34 7.70 -12.07
C ALA A 135 -0.82 8.21 -11.20
N LEU A 136 -1.14 9.49 -11.35
CA LEU A 136 -2.17 10.15 -10.57
C LEU A 136 -3.58 9.70 -11.02
N THR A 137 -4.49 9.64 -10.06
CA THR A 137 -5.92 9.50 -10.36
C THR A 137 -6.50 10.85 -10.80
N PRO A 138 -7.61 10.88 -11.56
CA PRO A 138 -8.28 12.13 -11.90
C PRO A 138 -8.65 12.99 -10.68
N ALA A 139 -8.93 12.34 -9.54
CA ALA A 139 -9.18 13.01 -8.28
C ALA A 139 -7.92 13.74 -7.77
N ALA A 140 -6.75 13.12 -7.80
CA ALA A 140 -5.50 13.78 -7.40
C ALA A 140 -5.05 14.87 -8.37
N GLU A 141 -5.20 14.65 -9.68
CA GLU A 141 -4.95 15.69 -10.69
C GLU A 141 -5.80 16.94 -10.44
N SER A 142 -7.06 16.76 -10.05
CA SER A 142 -7.95 17.89 -9.71
C SER A 142 -7.49 18.68 -8.48
N VAL A 143 -6.84 18.02 -7.51
CA VAL A 143 -6.28 18.69 -6.33
C VAL A 143 -5.05 19.50 -6.72
N LEU A 144 -4.15 18.93 -7.53
CA LEU A 144 -2.91 19.60 -7.95
C LEU A 144 -3.15 20.73 -8.96
N SER A 145 -4.21 20.62 -9.76
CA SER A 145 -4.57 21.61 -10.78
C SER A 145 -5.55 22.68 -10.28
N CYS A 146 -5.78 22.78 -8.96
CA CYS A 146 -6.70 23.77 -8.41
C CYS A 146 -6.19 25.20 -8.67
N PRO A 147 -7.09 26.18 -8.86
CA PRO A 147 -6.68 27.58 -9.05
C PRO A 147 -5.83 28.10 -7.88
N ALA A 148 -4.87 28.99 -8.18
CA ALA A 148 -4.12 29.69 -7.13
C ALA A 148 -5.09 30.41 -6.16
N GLY A 149 -4.83 30.33 -4.86
CA GLY A 149 -5.74 30.81 -3.82
C GLY A 149 -6.88 29.85 -3.45
N ALA A 150 -7.02 28.69 -4.12
CA ALA A 150 -8.05 27.73 -3.78
C ALA A 150 -7.83 27.15 -2.38
N THR A 151 -8.87 27.22 -1.55
CA THR A 151 -8.85 26.65 -0.20
C THR A 151 -9.11 25.15 -0.25
N LEU A 152 -8.53 24.39 0.69
CA LEU A 152 -8.77 22.94 0.79
C LEU A 152 -10.27 22.61 0.83
N GLY A 153 -11.04 23.35 1.64
CA GLY A 153 -12.48 23.15 1.80
C GLY A 153 -13.28 23.42 0.52
N SER A 154 -12.77 24.26 -0.40
CA SER A 154 -13.36 24.41 -1.73
C SER A 154 -13.04 23.23 -2.65
N VAL A 155 -11.82 22.68 -2.56
CA VAL A 155 -11.34 21.56 -3.39
C VAL A 155 -12.04 20.25 -3.05
N VAL A 156 -12.14 19.89 -1.77
CA VAL A 156 -12.63 18.56 -1.34
C VAL A 156 -14.16 18.49 -1.16
N ARG A 157 -14.89 19.60 -1.34
CA ARG A 157 -16.28 19.77 -0.89
C ARG A 157 -17.27 18.71 -1.37
N HIS A 158 -17.12 18.27 -2.62
CA HIS A 158 -18.16 17.50 -3.32
C HIS A 158 -17.73 16.08 -3.69
N SER A 159 -16.55 15.63 -3.26
CA SER A 159 -16.05 14.31 -3.64
C SER A 159 -15.19 13.70 -2.55
N ASP A 160 -15.66 12.56 -2.04
CA ASP A 160 -14.91 11.74 -1.10
C ASP A 160 -13.61 11.22 -1.72
N ALA A 161 -13.61 10.89 -3.01
CA ALA A 161 -12.41 10.49 -3.73
C ALA A 161 -11.37 11.63 -3.78
N VAL A 162 -11.81 12.87 -3.96
CA VAL A 162 -10.92 14.06 -3.92
C VAL A 162 -10.40 14.30 -2.50
N ALA A 163 -11.22 14.11 -1.47
CA ALA A 163 -10.76 14.20 -0.08
C ALA A 163 -9.69 13.15 0.25
N VAL A 164 -9.88 11.90 -0.18
CA VAL A 164 -8.91 10.81 0.00
C VAL A 164 -7.63 11.08 -0.81
N ALA A 165 -7.74 11.54 -2.06
CA ALA A 165 -6.61 11.93 -2.88
C ALA A 165 -5.80 13.09 -2.26
N ALA A 166 -6.48 14.13 -1.76
CA ALA A 166 -5.83 15.23 -1.05
C ALA A 166 -5.09 14.73 0.20
N TYR A 167 -5.71 13.83 0.97
CA TYR A 167 -5.05 13.20 2.12
C TYR A 167 -3.81 12.41 1.70
N ALA A 168 -3.86 11.62 0.62
CA ALA A 168 -2.73 10.88 0.09
C ALA A 168 -1.58 11.81 -0.30
N LEU A 169 -1.88 12.90 -1.03
CA LEU A 169 -0.90 13.90 -1.44
C LEU A 169 -0.27 14.62 -0.24
N VAL A 170 -1.02 14.94 0.81
CA VAL A 170 -0.47 15.50 2.06
C VAL A 170 0.44 14.49 2.76
N ALA A 171 0.00 13.23 2.88
CA ALA A 171 0.78 12.18 3.55
C ALA A 171 2.12 11.91 2.85
N LEU A 172 2.16 12.09 1.54
CA LEU A 172 3.37 11.97 0.72
C LEU A 172 4.21 13.25 0.67
N GLY A 173 3.70 14.37 1.19
CA GLY A 173 4.38 15.68 1.12
C GLY A 173 4.29 16.35 -0.24
N ALA A 174 3.44 15.87 -1.15
CA ALA A 174 3.23 16.44 -2.48
C ALA A 174 2.42 17.74 -2.45
N ILE A 175 1.59 17.93 -1.43
CA ILE A 175 0.92 19.21 -1.15
C ILE A 175 1.09 19.60 0.31
N THR A 176 1.04 20.91 0.56
CA THR A 176 1.03 21.51 1.90
C THR A 176 0.00 22.64 1.94
N PHE A 177 -0.14 23.29 3.09
CA PHE A 177 -1.10 24.37 3.30
C PHE A 177 -0.39 25.66 3.67
N ALA A 178 -0.92 26.79 3.19
CA ALA A 178 -0.47 28.10 3.65
C ALA A 178 -0.60 28.22 5.19
N ARG A 179 0.32 28.98 5.78
CA ARG A 179 0.43 29.12 7.24
C ARG A 179 -0.77 29.83 7.84
#